data_AF-A0A4Q7ZH16-F1
#
_entry.id   AF-A0A4Q7ZH16-F1
#
_cell.length_a   1.000
_cell.length_b   1.000
_cell.length_c   1.000
_cell.angle_alpha   90.00
_cell.angle_beta   90.00
_cell.angle_gamma   90.00
#
_symmetry.space_group_name_H-M   'P 1'
#
loop_
_entity.id
_entity.type
_entity.pdbx_description
1 polymer ?
#
loop_
_entity_poly.entity_id
_entity_poly.type
_entity_poly.pdbx_seq_one_letter_code
_entity_poly.pdbx_strand_id
1 'polypeptide(L)'
;MRAGPARFRTGGSPMTAQCEHQPMRPSWDCAACGQPWPCDPAREYLAADTEGGTRLAMLMWTYLEAYCADHRDGPLDEAFARFIAWTRQKALPT
;
A
#
# COMPACT_ATOMS: atom_id res chain seq x y z
N MET A 1 2.06 39.78 38.03
CA MET A 1 3.34 40.01 37.32
C MET A 1 4.38 39.17 38.08
N ARG A 2 5.14 38.19 37.57
CA ARG A 2 5.65 37.79 36.25
C ARG A 2 5.90 36.26 36.25
N ALA A 3 5.93 35.66 35.07
CA ALA A 3 6.17 34.24 34.81
C ALA A 3 7.66 33.91 34.51
N GLY A 4 8.04 32.63 34.67
CA GLY A 4 8.99 31.89 33.80
C GLY A 4 10.19 31.18 34.50
N PRO A 5 10.83 30.13 33.91
CA PRO A 5 10.39 29.28 32.80
C PRO A 5 10.45 27.75 33.06
N ALA A 6 9.82 27.04 32.12
CA ALA A 6 9.54 25.61 32.03
C ALA A 6 10.75 24.67 32.01
N ARG A 7 10.56 23.40 32.41
CA ARG A 7 11.20 22.22 31.78
C ARG A 7 10.34 20.95 31.98
N PHE A 8 9.30 20.75 31.18
CA PHE A 8 8.72 19.40 30.97
C PHE A 8 8.14 19.28 29.56
N ARG A 9 8.89 18.62 28.69
CA ARG A 9 8.54 17.32 28.11
C ARG A 9 9.62 16.91 27.12
N THR A 10 10.18 15.72 27.38
CA THR A 10 10.94 14.91 26.42
C THR A 10 10.13 14.75 25.14
N GLY A 11 10.84 14.81 24.01
CA GLY A 11 10.29 15.06 22.68
C GLY A 11 9.24 14.06 22.21
N GLY A 12 8.13 14.60 21.68
CA GLY A 12 7.34 13.91 20.67
C GLY A 12 7.88 14.31 19.30
N SER A 13 8.51 13.38 18.59
CA SER A 13 8.61 13.46 17.13
C SER A 13 7.27 13.02 16.54
N PRO A 14 6.50 13.87 15.87
CA PRO A 14 5.31 13.42 15.17
C PRO A 14 5.67 13.23 13.70
N MET A 15 6.36 12.14 13.35
CA MET A 15 6.46 11.78 11.92
C MET A 15 6.71 10.29 11.65
N THR A 16 6.16 9.42 12.48
CA THR A 16 5.63 8.17 11.94
C THR A 16 4.11 8.34 11.95
N ALA A 17 3.60 9.19 11.03
CA ALA A 17 2.28 8.89 10.53
C ALA A 17 2.35 7.43 10.13
N GLN A 18 1.52 6.59 10.75
CA GLN A 18 1.29 5.22 10.29
C GLN A 18 0.78 5.40 8.86
N CYS A 19 1.69 5.50 7.92
CA CYS A 19 1.32 5.66 6.53
C CYS A 19 0.63 4.35 6.22
N GLU A 20 -0.63 4.42 5.83
CA GLU A 20 -1.29 3.23 5.32
C GLU A 20 -0.44 2.69 4.16
N HIS A 21 -0.41 1.38 3.98
CA HIS A 21 0.42 0.75 2.95
C HIS A 21 -0.15 1.06 1.56
N GLN A 22 0.08 2.29 1.09
CA GLN A 22 -0.45 2.91 -0.11
C GLN A 22 0.65 3.03 -1.17
N PRO A 23 0.31 3.02 -2.47
CA PRO A 23 1.29 3.15 -3.54
C PRO A 23 1.80 4.58 -3.67
N MET A 24 3.12 4.76 -3.73
CA MET A 24 3.76 6.01 -4.11
C MET A 24 4.06 6.02 -5.60
N ARG A 25 3.39 6.88 -6.37
CA ARG A 25 3.67 7.05 -7.81
C ARG A 25 4.80 8.06 -8.05
N PRO A 26 5.69 7.88 -9.04
CA PRO A 26 5.67 6.82 -10.06
C PRO A 26 6.55 5.60 -9.73
N SER A 27 7.17 5.51 -8.55
CA SER A 27 8.04 4.35 -8.23
C SER A 27 7.24 3.07 -7.94
N TRP A 28 5.99 3.25 -7.53
CA TRP A 28 5.10 2.19 -7.06
C TRP A 28 5.63 1.45 -5.84
N ASP A 29 6.45 2.11 -5.03
CA ASP A 29 6.83 1.59 -3.72
C ASP A 29 5.78 1.95 -2.68
N CYS A 30 5.68 1.13 -1.64
CA CYS A 30 4.80 1.37 -0.53
C CYS A 30 5.30 2.57 0.30
N ALA A 31 4.45 3.57 0.50
CA ALA A 31 4.80 4.75 1.30
C ALA A 31 5.13 4.43 2.78
N ALA A 32 4.66 3.29 3.28
CA ALA A 32 4.85 2.86 4.67
C ALA A 32 6.15 2.07 4.88
N CYS A 33 6.47 1.13 3.98
CA CYS A 33 7.58 0.18 4.17
C CYS A 33 8.63 0.19 3.06
N GLY A 34 8.45 0.97 2.00
CA GLY A 34 9.39 1.09 0.87
C GLY A 34 9.50 -0.17 0.00
N GLN A 35 8.74 -1.22 0.26
CA GLN A 35 8.69 -2.41 -0.60
C GLN A 35 7.81 -2.18 -1.82
N PRO A 36 7.97 -2.95 -2.91
CA PRO A 36 7.09 -2.85 -4.08
C PRO A 36 5.61 -3.00 -3.67
N TRP A 37 4.80 -1.98 -3.96
CA TRP A 37 3.37 -2.02 -3.69
C TRP A 37 2.63 -2.84 -4.77
N PRO A 38 1.67 -3.71 -4.45
CA PRO A 38 1.18 -4.02 -3.12
C PRO A 38 2.12 -4.97 -2.38
N CYS A 39 2.64 -4.50 -1.24
CA CYS A 39 3.41 -5.30 -0.29
C CYS A 39 2.47 -6.20 0.54
N ASP A 40 3.00 -7.19 1.25
CA ASP A 40 2.18 -8.17 1.98
C ASP A 40 1.10 -7.55 2.90
N PRO A 41 1.39 -6.53 3.73
CA PRO A 41 0.34 -5.89 4.54
C PRO A 41 -0.76 -5.20 3.73
N ALA A 42 -0.40 -4.63 2.57
CA ALA A 42 -1.38 -4.04 1.65
C ALA A 42 -2.26 -5.13 1.04
N ARG A 43 -1.67 -6.26 0.63
CA ARG A 43 -2.41 -7.40 0.06
C ARG A 43 -3.41 -7.97 1.06
N GLU A 44 -3.01 -8.14 2.30
CA GLU A 44 -3.89 -8.59 3.40
C GLU A 44 -5.04 -7.62 3.64
N TYR A 45 -4.75 -6.33 3.77
CA TYR A 45 -5.76 -5.29 3.96
C TYR A 45 -6.75 -5.23 2.78
N LEU A 46 -6.24 -5.19 1.55
CA LEU A 46 -7.06 -5.13 0.33
C LEU A 46 -7.95 -6.37 0.19
N ALA A 47 -7.41 -7.56 0.48
CA ALA A 47 -8.19 -8.79 0.43
C ALA A 47 -9.30 -8.80 1.49
N ALA A 48 -9.03 -8.30 2.70
CA ALA A 48 -10.02 -8.21 3.76
C ALA A 48 -11.11 -7.17 3.44
N ASP A 49 -10.74 -5.97 2.96
CA ASP A 49 -11.68 -4.89 2.65
C ASP A 49 -12.62 -5.23 1.48
N THR A 50 -12.14 -6.00 0.50
CA THR A 50 -12.94 -6.38 -0.66
C THR A 50 -13.56 -7.78 -0.55
N GLU A 51 -13.32 -8.51 0.53
CA GLU A 51 -13.65 -9.94 0.67
C GLU A 51 -13.00 -10.83 -0.42
N GLY A 52 -11.87 -10.39 -0.98
CA GLY A 52 -11.14 -11.07 -2.05
C GLY A 52 -11.90 -11.15 -3.39
N GLY A 53 -11.56 -12.17 -4.19
CA GLY A 53 -12.29 -12.56 -5.40
C GLY A 53 -12.39 -11.47 -6.47
N THR A 54 -13.56 -11.37 -7.13
CA THR A 54 -13.78 -10.47 -8.26
C THR A 54 -13.61 -8.99 -7.88
N ARG A 55 -14.07 -8.57 -6.69
CA ARG A 55 -13.95 -7.17 -6.25
C ARG A 55 -12.49 -6.76 -6.09
N LEU A 56 -11.68 -7.64 -5.49
CA LEU A 56 -10.23 -7.44 -5.40
C LEU A 56 -9.58 -7.36 -6.79
N ALA A 57 -9.93 -8.29 -7.68
CA ALA A 57 -9.36 -8.34 -9.03
C ALA A 57 -9.67 -7.07 -9.84
N MET A 58 -10.90 -6.55 -9.74
CA MET A 58 -11.29 -5.29 -10.38
C MET A 58 -10.55 -4.08 -9.80
N LEU A 59 -10.40 -4.02 -8.48
CA LEU A 59 -9.62 -2.96 -7.84
C LEU A 59 -8.16 -2.99 -8.30
N MET A 60 -7.54 -4.18 -8.31
CA MET A 60 -6.16 -4.37 -8.75
C MET A 60 -5.97 -4.10 -10.25
N TRP A 61 -7.00 -4.32 -11.07
CA TRP A 61 -6.97 -3.93 -12.48
C TRP A 61 -6.81 -2.41 -12.64
N THR A 62 -7.54 -1.60 -11.88
CA THR A 62 -7.39 -0.13 -11.89
C THR A 62 -5.96 0.30 -11.55
N TYR A 63 -5.32 -0.39 -10.59
CA TYR A 63 -3.92 -0.13 -10.25
C TYR A 63 -2.95 -0.62 -11.32
N LEU A 64 -3.21 -1.77 -11.96
CA LEU A 64 -2.42 -2.26 -13.09
C LEU A 64 -2.43 -1.25 -14.24
N GLU A 65 -3.59 -0.71 -14.61
CA GLU A 65 -3.70 0.31 -15.66
C GLU A 65 -2.86 1.55 -15.34
N ALA A 66 -2.95 2.05 -14.09
CA ALA A 66 -2.15 3.18 -13.65
C ALA A 66 -0.64 2.86 -13.61
N TYR A 67 -0.26 1.63 -13.22
CA TYR A 67 1.13 1.19 -13.22
C TYR A 67 1.71 1.16 -14.64
N CYS A 68 0.97 0.57 -15.59
CA CYS A 68 1.36 0.51 -17.00
C CYS A 68 1.44 1.91 -17.62
N ALA A 69 0.62 2.87 -17.18
CA ALA A 69 0.72 4.26 -17.63
C ALA A 69 2.03 4.94 -17.19
N ASP A 70 2.52 4.62 -15.98
CA ASP A 70 3.80 5.11 -15.45
C ASP A 70 5.01 4.32 -16.00
N HIS A 71 4.83 3.05 -16.35
CA HIS A 71 5.86 2.10 -16.81
C HIS A 71 5.54 1.55 -18.20
N ARG A 72 5.43 2.41 -19.21
CA ARG A 72 4.99 2.04 -20.56
C ARG A 72 5.78 0.91 -21.22
N ASP A 73 7.07 0.81 -20.93
CA ASP A 73 7.98 -0.17 -21.53
C ASP A 73 8.32 -1.34 -20.58
N GLY A 74 7.59 -1.46 -19.46
CA GLY A 74 7.82 -2.49 -18.45
C GLY A 74 7.32 -3.88 -18.86
N PRO A 75 7.89 -4.95 -18.27
CA PRO A 75 7.45 -6.32 -18.50
C PRO A 75 6.00 -6.55 -18.01
N LEU A 76 5.11 -6.92 -18.94
CA LEU A 76 3.68 -7.11 -18.67
C LEU A 76 3.40 -8.33 -17.77
N ASP A 77 4.23 -9.37 -17.85
CA ASP A 77 4.15 -10.56 -17.02
C ASP A 77 4.46 -10.25 -15.55
N GLU A 78 5.47 -9.42 -15.27
CA GLU A 78 5.74 -8.93 -13.91
C GLU A 78 4.59 -8.08 -13.38
N ALA A 79 4.04 -7.18 -14.20
CA ALA A 79 2.88 -6.37 -13.81
C ALA A 79 1.66 -7.25 -13.51
N PHE A 80 1.38 -8.25 -14.35
CA PHE A 80 0.30 -9.20 -14.13
C PHE A 80 0.50 -10.03 -12.86
N ALA A 81 1.71 -10.54 -12.62
CA ALA A 81 2.04 -11.30 -11.41
C ALA A 81 1.88 -10.44 -10.15
N ARG A 82 2.31 -9.18 -10.21
CA ARG A 82 2.27 -8.21 -9.11
C ARG A 82 0.87 -7.78 -8.72
N PHE A 83 0.02 -7.46 -9.69
CA PHE A 83 -1.32 -6.91 -9.43
C PHE A 83 -2.44 -7.96 -9.50
N ILE A 84 -2.41 -8.90 -10.44
CA ILE A 84 -3.58 -9.74 -10.76
C ILE A 84 -3.45 -11.17 -10.25
N ALA A 85 -2.29 -11.82 -10.41
CA ALA A 85 -2.17 -13.27 -10.21
C ALA A 85 -2.58 -13.74 -8.80
N TRP A 86 -2.30 -12.95 -7.77
CA TRP A 86 -2.60 -13.28 -6.38
C TRP A 86 -4.06 -13.07 -5.98
N THR A 87 -4.85 -12.29 -6.74
CA THR A 87 -6.26 -11.99 -6.43
C THR A 87 -7.20 -13.19 -6.54
N ARG A 88 -6.71 -14.29 -7.14
CA ARG A 88 -7.42 -15.56 -7.31
C ARG A 88 -7.31 -16.49 -6.11
N GLN A 89 -6.46 -16.16 -5.11
CA GLN A 89 -6.28 -17.02 -3.95
C GLN A 89 -7.55 -17.01 -3.08
N LYS A 90 -8.15 -18.20 -2.95
CA LYS A 90 -9.36 -18.45 -2.19
C LYS A 90 -9.06 -18.25 -0.69
N ALA A 91 -9.91 -17.54 0.04
CA ALA A 91 -9.99 -17.73 1.49
C ALA A 91 -10.27 -19.22 1.74
N LEU A 92 -9.35 -19.92 2.39
CA LEU A 92 -9.63 -21.24 2.93
C LEU A 92 -10.77 -21.09 3.94
N PRO A 93 -11.86 -21.86 3.85
CA PRO A 93 -12.87 -21.86 4.90
C PRO A 93 -12.21 -22.40 6.19
N THR A 94 -12.31 -21.62 7.27
CA THR A 94 -12.06 -22.09 8.65
C THR A 94 -13.32 -22.75 9.18
#